data_AF-A0A1H3KLY1-F1
#
_entry.id   AF-A0A1H3KLY1-F1
#
_cell.length_a   1.000
_cell.length_b   1.000
_cell.length_c   1.000
_cell.angle_alpha   90.00
_cell.angle_beta   90.00
_cell.angle_gamma   90.00
#
_symmetry.space_group_name_H-M   'P 1'
#
loop_
_entity.id
_entity.type
_entity.pdbx_description
1 polymer ?
#
loop_
_entity_poly.entity_id
_entity_poly.type
_entity_poly.pdbx_seq_one_letter_code
_entity_poly.pdbx_strand_id
1 'polypeptide(L)' 'MSYAKDDARKIIESLPEHATWDDIMYQFYVKKKITDSLDAAEEGRIMTHEDVRKRVMKK' A
#
# COMPACT_ATOMS: atom_id res chain seq x y z
N MET A 1 5.91 0.85 16.44
CA MET A 1 5.81 -0.09 15.30
C MET A 1 4.76 -1.13 15.67
N SER A 2 3.69 -1.27 14.89
CA SER A 2 2.67 -2.31 15.10
C SER A 2 3.08 -3.55 14.31
N TYR A 3 2.88 -4.75 14.85
CA TYR A 3 3.18 -5.97 14.10
C TYR A 3 2.22 -6.09 12.91
N ALA A 4 2.71 -6.59 11.78
CA ALA A 4 1.89 -6.78 10.58
C ALA A 4 0.61 -7.60 10.87
N LYS A 5 0.68 -8.55 11.81
CA LYS A 5 -0.46 -9.35 12.28
C LYS A 5 -1.52 -8.51 13.00
N ASP A 6 -1.11 -7.57 13.85
CA ASP A 6 -2.04 -6.72 14.60
C ASP A 6 -2.72 -5.69 13.69
N ASP A 7 -1.97 -5.14 12.73
CA ASP A 7 -2.51 -4.25 11.71
C ASP A 7 -3.49 -4.98 10.79
N ALA A 8 -3.18 -6.22 10.38
CA ALA A 8 -4.10 -7.04 9.59
C ALA A 8 -5.41 -7.31 10.35
N ARG A 9 -5.34 -7.59 11.66
CA ARG A 9 -6.53 -7.78 12.49
C ARG A 9 -7.41 -6.53 12.54
N LYS A 10 -6.81 -5.36 12.77
CA LYS A 10 -7.56 -4.07 12.78
C LYS A 10 -8.23 -3.78 11.45
N ILE A 11 -7.57 -4.09 10.34
CA ILE A 11 -8.17 -3.94 9.01
C ILE A 11 -9.40 -4.85 8.88
N ILE A 12 -9.28 -6.12 9.24
CA ILE A 12 -10.42 -7.07 9.20
C ILE A 12 -11.57 -6.57 10.09
N GLU A 13 -11.28 -6.14 11.33
CA GLU A 13 -12.27 -5.64 12.27
C GLU A 13 -12.97 -4.34 11.81
N SER A 14 -12.34 -3.57 10.92
CA SER A 14 -12.91 -2.34 10.36
C SER A 14 -13.78 -2.55 9.12
N LEU A 15 -13.74 -3.75 8.52
CA LEU A 15 -14.48 -4.04 7.30
C LEU A 15 -15.96 -4.34 7.58
N PRO A 16 -16.88 -4.02 6.65
CA PRO A 16 -18.27 -4.41 6.77
C PRO A 16 -18.43 -5.94 6.80
N GLU A 17 -19.48 -6.45 7.46
CA GLU A 17 -19.80 -7.89 7.51
C GLU A 17 -19.98 -8.54 6.14
N HIS A 18 -20.37 -7.76 5.12
CA HIS A 18 -20.54 -8.22 3.74
C HIS A 18 -19.29 -8.05 2.88
N ALA A 19 -18.15 -7.67 3.47
CA ALA A 19 -16.90 -7.54 2.75
C ALA A 19 -16.50 -8.86 2.10
N THR A 20 -16.08 -8.77 0.84
CA THR A 20 -15.62 -9.93 0.07
C THR A 20 -14.14 -10.19 0.32
N TRP A 21 -13.66 -11.34 -0.16
CA TRP A 21 -12.23 -11.63 -0.18
C TRP A 21 -11.43 -10.59 -0.98
N ASP A 22 -12.00 -10.05 -2.05
CA ASP A 22 -11.35 -9.02 -2.86
C ASP A 22 -11.19 -7.71 -2.06
N ASP A 23 -12.19 -7.34 -1.25
CA ASP A 23 -12.12 -6.16 -0.38
C ASP A 23 -11.03 -6.31 0.69
N ILE A 24 -10.96 -7.48 1.35
CA ILE A 24 -9.93 -7.78 2.35
C ILE A 24 -8.54 -7.70 1.73
N MET A 25 -8.35 -8.36 0.58
CA MET A 25 -7.07 -8.38 -0.13
C MET A 25 -6.67 -6.99 -0.62
N TYR A 26 -7.64 -6.19 -1.10
CA TYR A 26 -7.42 -4.81 -1.50
C TYR A 26 -6.92 -3.96 -0.33
N GLN A 27 -7.56 -4.03 0.84
CA GLN A 27 -7.12 -3.28 2.03
C GLN A 27 -5.70 -3.67 2.44
N PHE A 28 -5.37 -4.96 2.43
CA PHE A 28 -4.02 -5.43 2.75
C PHE A 28 -2.99 -4.94 1.74
N TYR A 29 -3.31 -4.99 0.45
CA TYR A 29 -2.45 -4.47 -0.61
C TYR A 29 -2.17 -2.98 -0.42
N VAL A 30 -3.21 -2.17 -0.19
CA VAL A 30 -3.07 -0.72 0.00
C VAL A 30 -2.24 -0.42 1.24
N LYS A 31 -2.53 -1.06 2.37
CA LYS A 31 -1.76 -0.88 3.61
C LYS A 31 -0.28 -1.16 3.38
N LYS A 32 0.04 -2.31 2.78
CA LYS A 32 1.43 -2.69 2.46
C LYS A 32 2.07 -1.68 1.52
N LYS A 33 1.39 -1.30 0.45
CA LYS A 33 1.87 -0.33 -0.55
C LYS A 33 2.25 0.99 0.10
N ILE A 34 1.43 1.50 1.02
CA ILE A 34 1.69 2.75 1.73
C ILE A 34 2.91 2.60 2.64
N THR A 35 2.98 1.53 3.44
CA THR A 35 4.14 1.27 4.30
C THR A 35 5.44 1.21 3.49
N ASP A 36 5.48 0.37 2.44
CA ASP A 36 6.64 0.24 1.57
C ASP A 36 7.03 1.57 0.90
N SER A 37 6.03 2.41 0.56
CA SER A 37 6.26 3.71 -0.09
C SER A 37 6.80 4.76 0.88
N LEU A 38 6.37 4.73 2.14
CA LEU A 38 6.89 5.61 3.19
C LEU A 38 8.35 5.26 3.48
N ASP A 39 8.66 3.97 3.67
CA ASP A 39 10.03 3.50 3.89
C ASP A 39 10.93 3.86 2.69
N ALA A 40 10.44 3.68 1.47
CA ALA A 40 11.16 4.10 0.26
C ALA A 40 11.38 5.62 0.20
N ALA A 41 10.42 6.43 0.64
CA ALA A 41 10.58 7.88 0.68
C ALA A 41 11.61 8.33 1.72
N GLU A 42 11.61 7.72 2.91
CA GLU A 42 12.61 7.98 3.96
C GLU A 42 14.02 7.60 3.51
N GLU A 43 14.16 6.50 2.76
CA GLU A 43 15.44 6.07 2.17
C GLU A 43 15.84 6.86 0.91
N GLY A 44 15.04 7.84 0.48
CA GLY A 44 15.32 8.63 -0.73
C GLY A 44 15.12 7.89 -2.05
N ARG A 45 14.50 6.70 -2.04
CA ARG A 45 14.11 5.93 -3.23
C ARG A 45 12.85 6.52 -3.89
N ILE A 46 12.92 7.79 -4.26
CA ILE A 46 11.84 8.54 -4.92
C ILE A 46 12.16 8.81 -6.39
N MET A 47 11.12 9.03 -7.20
CA MET A 47 11.26 9.44 -8.59
C MET A 47 10.56 10.78 -8.78
N THR A 48 11.14 11.67 -9.61
CA THR A 48 10.45 12.91 -9.97
C THR A 48 9.28 12.62 -10.91
N HIS A 49 8.33 13.55 -10.98
CA HIS A 49 7.22 13.46 -11.93
C HIS A 49 7.72 13.34 -13.39
N GLU A 50 8.82 14.01 -13.74
CA GLU A 50 9.44 13.90 -15.06
C GLU A 50 9.99 12.51 -15.35
N ASP A 51 10.66 11.89 -14.37
CA ASP A 51 11.21 10.53 -14.51
C ASP A 51 10.10 9.51 -14.72
N VAL A 52 9.00 9.64 -13.97
CA VAL A 52 7.82 8.79 -14.13
C VAL A 52 7.19 8.99 -15.50
N ARG A 53 7.03 10.23 -15.97
CA ARG A 53 6.50 10.53 -17.31
C ARG A 53 7.35 9.88 -18.40
N LYS A 54 8.68 9.98 -18.32
CA LYS A 54 9.62 9.33 -19.26
C LYS A 54 9.49 7.81 -19.23
N ARG A 55 9.25 7.21 -18.06
CA ARG A 55 9.11 5.75 -17.89
C ARG A 55 7.80 5.22 -18.50
N VAL A 56 6.69 5.91 -18.28
CA VAL A 56 5.35 5.45 -18.71
C VAL A 56 5.11 5.72 -20.20
N MET A 57 5.59 6.85 -20.73
CA MET A 57 5.39 7.24 -22.14
C MET A 57 6.43 6.67 -23.12
N LYS A 58 7.37 5.86 -22.64
CA LYS A 58 8.34 5.12 -23.49
C LYS A 58 7.84 3.75 -23.96
N LYS A 59 6.57 3.43 -23.69
CA LYS A 59 5.84 2.33 -24.33
C LYS A 59 5.02 2.86 -25.48
#